data_AF-A0A2N5NI33-F1
#
_entry.id   AF-A0A2N5NI33-F1
#
_cell.length_a   1.000
_cell.length_b   1.000
_cell.length_c   1.000
_cell.angle_alpha   90.00
_cell.angle_beta   90.00
_cell.angle_gamma   90.00
#
_symmetry.space_group_name_H-M   'P 1'
#
loop_
_entity.id
_entity.type
_entity.pdbx_description
1 polymer ?
#
loop_
_entity_poly.entity_id
_entity_poly.type
_entity_poly.pdbx_seq_one_letter_code
_entity_poly.pdbx_strand_id
1 'polypeptide(L)'
;MFRHMSEEMGKQDVEICMMLLFEGSRIIDIYRDIKMNFLEVEFVIEGRSEEFHVSLLPDGIEDLSAGLTVAPNRLYEYRQFMVAKRYSELWKDNIFAVF
;
A
#
# COMPACT_ATOMS: atom_id res chain seq x y z
N MET A 1 15.74 9.66 -4.94
CA MET A 1 16.21 8.60 -4.01
C MET A 1 15.02 7.76 -3.58
N PHE A 2 15.18 6.43 -3.59
CA PHE A 2 14.21 5.47 -3.06
C PHE A 2 13.95 5.74 -1.57
N ARG A 3 12.70 5.56 -1.13
CA ARG A 3 12.24 5.75 0.24
C ARG A 3 11.80 4.41 0.82
N HIS A 4 12.30 4.06 2.00
CA HIS A 4 11.88 2.84 2.68
C HIS A 4 10.43 2.99 3.14
N MET A 5 9.51 2.27 2.51
CA MET A 5 8.07 2.39 2.74
C MET A 5 7.71 2.14 4.20
N SER A 6 8.20 1.04 4.78
CA SER A 6 7.89 0.68 6.16
C SER A 6 8.38 1.72 7.18
N GLU A 7 9.46 2.43 6.88
CA GLU A 7 10.05 3.46 7.76
C GLU A 7 9.48 4.86 7.49
N GLU A 8 9.22 5.21 6.24
CA GLU A 8 8.98 6.59 5.80
C GLU A 8 7.54 6.86 5.33
N MET A 9 6.75 5.84 5.02
CA MET A 9 5.38 6.03 4.55
C MET A 9 4.50 6.55 5.68
N GLY A 10 4.09 7.81 5.60
CA GLY A 10 3.22 8.44 6.59
C GLY A 10 1.79 7.94 6.51
N LYS A 11 1.02 8.11 7.60
CA LYS A 11 -0.38 7.67 7.70
C LYS A 11 -1.26 8.12 6.52
N GLN A 12 -1.11 9.37 6.08
CA GLN A 12 -1.88 9.91 4.96
C GLN A 12 -1.58 9.19 3.63
N ASP A 13 -0.33 8.79 3.38
CA ASP A 13 0.00 8.01 2.18
C ASP A 13 -0.62 6.61 2.26
N VAL A 14 -0.64 5.98 3.45
CA VAL A 14 -1.33 4.70 3.66
C VAL A 14 -2.83 4.83 3.42
N GLU A 15 -3.46 5.89 3.93
CA GLU A 15 -4.89 6.17 3.70
C GLU A 15 -5.21 6.31 2.20
N ILE A 16 -4.37 7.01 1.43
CA ILE A 16 -4.52 7.11 -0.04
C ILE A 16 -4.41 5.72 -0.69
N CYS A 17 -3.40 4.93 -0.33
CA CYS A 17 -3.25 3.56 -0.83
C CYS A 17 -4.49 2.72 -0.55
N MET A 18 -5.03 2.79 0.67
CA MET A 18 -6.22 2.04 1.06
C MET A 18 -7.47 2.50 0.30
N MET A 19 -7.63 3.81 0.06
CA MET A 19 -8.73 4.33 -0.77
C MET A 19 -8.63 3.88 -2.23
N LEU A 20 -7.41 3.83 -2.79
CA LEU A 20 -7.19 3.36 -4.16
C LEU A 20 -7.55 1.87 -4.30
N LEU A 21 -7.18 1.05 -3.32
CA LEU A 21 -7.40 -0.40 -3.37
C LEU A 21 -8.84 -0.78 -2.99
N PHE A 22 -9.34 -0.21 -1.89
CA PHE A 22 -10.60 -0.54 -1.24
C PHE A 22 -11.39 0.73 -0.93
N GLU A 23 -12.26 1.13 -1.84
CA GLU A 23 -13.15 2.27 -1.66
C GLU A 23 -14.04 2.11 -0.40
N GLY A 24 -14.21 3.19 0.36
CA GLY A 24 -14.92 3.16 1.63
C GLY A 24 -14.18 2.45 2.76
N SER A 25 -12.88 2.14 2.58
CA SER A 25 -12.06 1.58 3.66
C SER A 25 -11.72 2.62 4.74
N ARG A 26 -11.65 2.13 5.97
CA ARG A 26 -11.17 2.89 7.14
C ARG A 26 -10.16 2.05 7.90
N ILE A 27 -8.96 2.59 8.05
CA ILE A 27 -7.85 1.94 8.76
C ILE A 27 -8.18 1.83 10.26
N ILE A 28 -7.96 0.64 10.82
CA ILE A 28 -7.97 0.35 12.25
C ILE A 28 -6.56 0.47 12.78
N ASP A 29 -5.62 -0.30 12.22
CA ASP A 29 -4.23 -0.33 12.64
C ASP A 29 -3.27 -0.52 11.46
N ILE A 30 -2.01 -0.14 11.67
CA ILE A 30 -0.91 -0.27 10.72
C ILE A 30 0.29 -0.87 11.43
N TYR A 31 0.61 -2.11 11.10
CA TYR A 31 1.86 -2.76 11.51
C TYR A 31 2.94 -2.59 10.44
N ARG A 32 4.19 -2.43 10.87
CA ARG A 32 5.32 -2.08 10.00
C ARG A 32 6.42 -3.12 10.12
N ASP A 33 6.71 -3.83 9.04
CA ASP A 33 7.89 -4.68 8.95
C ASP A 33 9.04 -3.90 8.27
N ILE A 34 9.95 -3.39 9.10
CA ILE A 34 11.11 -2.64 8.62
C ILE A 34 12.05 -3.51 7.79
N LYS A 35 12.22 -4.79 8.18
CA LYS A 35 13.19 -5.69 7.53
C LYS A 35 12.74 -6.08 6.13
N MET A 36 11.46 -6.35 5.98
CA MET A 36 10.86 -6.78 4.72
C MET A 36 10.29 -5.63 3.89
N ASN A 37 10.30 -4.41 4.43
CA ASN A 37 9.81 -3.20 3.77
C ASN A 37 8.33 -3.28 3.32
N PHE A 38 7.48 -3.90 4.15
CA PHE A 38 6.03 -3.95 3.94
C PHE A 38 5.25 -3.34 5.10
N LEU A 39 3.96 -3.08 4.86
CA LEU A 39 2.99 -2.64 5.87
C LEU A 39 1.85 -3.64 5.92
N GLU A 40 1.47 -4.10 7.10
CA GLU A 40 0.21 -4.81 7.30
C GLU A 40 -0.82 -3.78 7.75
N VAL A 41 -1.96 -3.75 7.07
CA VAL A 41 -3.04 -2.79 7.36
C VAL A 41 -4.28 -3.57 7.74
N GLU A 42 -4.77 -3.34 8.95
CA GLU A 42 -6.09 -3.79 9.40
C GLU A 42 -7.11 -2.68 9.13
N PHE A 43 -8.26 -3.04 8.57
CA PHE A 43 -9.26 -2.07 8.14
C PHE A 43 -10.67 -2.65 8.11
N VAL A 44 -11.66 -1.75 8.06
CA VAL A 44 -13.06 -2.07 7.79
C VAL A 44 -13.50 -1.40 6.50
N ILE A 45 -14.53 -1.95 5.85
CA ILE A 45 -15.16 -1.35 4.67
C ILE A 45 -16.58 -0.94 5.03
N GLU A 46 -16.99 0.26 4.62
CA GLU A 46 -18.36 0.73 4.82
C GLU A 46 -19.40 -0.28 4.32
N GLY A 47 -20.42 -0.55 5.13
CA GLY A 47 -21.46 -1.54 4.84
C GLY A 47 -21.07 -2.99 5.13
N ARG A 48 -19.85 -3.27 5.60
CA ARG A 48 -19.43 -4.58 6.11
C ARG A 48 -19.15 -4.52 7.61
N SER A 49 -19.51 -5.60 8.33
CA SER A 49 -19.33 -5.71 9.78
C SER A 49 -18.03 -6.40 10.20
N GLU A 50 -17.30 -6.95 9.24
CA GLU A 50 -16.09 -7.73 9.45
C GLU A 50 -14.83 -6.87 9.26
N GLU A 51 -13.76 -7.23 9.97
CA GLU A 51 -12.44 -6.63 9.83
C GLU A 51 -11.63 -7.40 8.79
N PHE A 52 -10.84 -6.66 8.01
CA PHE A 52 -10.00 -7.18 6.94
C PHE A 52 -8.55 -6.78 7.19
N HIS A 53 -7.66 -7.52 6.57
CA HIS A 53 -6.25 -7.18 6.48
C HIS A 53 -5.74 -7.30 5.04
N VAL A 54 -4.69 -6.54 4.77
CA VAL A 54 -3.89 -6.61 3.54
C VAL A 54 -2.44 -6.26 3.85
N SER A 55 -1.50 -6.97 3.23
CA SER A 55 -0.08 -6.61 3.21
C SER A 55 0.18 -5.70 2.02
N LEU A 56 0.62 -4.47 2.26
CA LEU A 56 1.05 -3.51 1.24
C LEU A 56 2.56 -3.67 1.00
N LEU A 57 2.94 -3.88 -0.26
CA LEU A 57 4.33 -3.97 -0.71
C LEU A 57 4.68 -2.80 -1.63
N PRO A 58 5.97 -2.45 -1.79
CA PRO A 58 6.42 -1.41 -2.72
C PRO A 58 5.82 -1.49 -4.14
N ASP A 59 5.63 -2.71 -4.65
CA ASP A 59 5.22 -2.96 -6.03
C ASP A 59 3.93 -3.80 -6.15
N GLY A 60 3.23 -4.01 -5.03
CA GLY A 60 2.02 -4.83 -5.02
C GLY A 60 1.35 -4.94 -3.66
N ILE A 61 0.51 -5.95 -3.53
CA ILE A 61 -0.15 -6.33 -2.29
C ILE A 61 -0.14 -7.86 -2.15
N GLU A 62 -0.14 -8.36 -0.93
CA GLU A 62 -0.21 -9.78 -0.58
C GLU A 62 -1.13 -9.98 0.63
N ASP A 63 -1.33 -11.25 1.03
CA ASP A 63 -2.10 -11.65 2.21
C ASP A 63 -3.45 -10.94 2.37
N LEU A 64 -4.18 -10.79 1.25
CA LEU A 64 -5.49 -10.18 1.26
C LEU A 64 -6.51 -11.11 1.90
N SER A 65 -7.29 -10.57 2.85
CA SER A 65 -8.40 -11.28 3.48
C SER A 65 -9.36 -11.92 2.47
N ALA A 66 -9.82 -13.13 2.80
CA ALA A 66 -10.73 -13.89 1.95
C ALA A 66 -12.03 -13.10 1.66
N GLY A 67 -12.57 -13.25 0.44
CA GLY A 67 -13.77 -12.53 0.02
C GLY A 67 -13.53 -11.09 -0.44
N LEU A 68 -12.28 -10.63 -0.47
CA LEU A 68 -11.86 -9.41 -1.14
C LEU A 68 -11.11 -9.72 -2.44
N THR A 69 -11.34 -8.88 -3.43
CA THR A 69 -10.57 -8.85 -4.68
C THR A 69 -10.27 -7.40 -5.03
N VAL A 70 -9.08 -7.17 -5.58
CA VAL A 70 -8.69 -5.84 -6.07
C VAL A 70 -8.79 -5.85 -7.59
N ALA A 71 -9.53 -4.89 -8.14
CA ALA A 71 -9.65 -4.74 -9.58
C ALA A 71 -8.26 -4.40 -10.19
N PRO A 72 -7.89 -4.96 -11.36
CA PRO A 72 -6.57 -4.73 -11.94
C PRO A 72 -6.18 -3.26 -12.15
N ASN A 73 -7.15 -2.39 -12.47
CA ASN A 73 -6.94 -0.95 -12.61
C ASN A 73 -6.56 -0.28 -11.28
N ARG A 74 -7.18 -0.69 -10.17
CA ARG A 74 -6.88 -0.17 -8.83
C ARG A 74 -5.49 -0.57 -8.36
N LEU A 75 -5.10 -1.82 -8.63
CA LEU A 75 -3.72 -2.28 -8.34
C LEU A 75 -2.69 -1.52 -9.19
N TYR A 76 -3.03 -1.18 -10.45
CA TYR A 76 -2.18 -0.36 -11.29
C TYR A 76 -2.04 1.08 -10.74
N GLU A 77 -3.14 1.71 -10.33
CA GLU A 77 -3.13 3.04 -9.70
C GLU A 77 -2.31 3.07 -8.42
N TYR A 78 -2.45 2.05 -7.56
CA TYR A 78 -1.60 1.84 -6.39
C TYR A 78 -0.12 1.84 -6.79
N ARG A 79 0.28 1.03 -7.78
CA ARG A 79 1.69 0.98 -8.23
C ARG A 79 2.18 2.34 -8.76
N GLN A 80 1.35 3.06 -9.52
CA GLN A 80 1.71 4.39 -10.00
C GLN A 80 1.93 5.37 -8.83
N PHE A 81 1.10 5.31 -7.79
CA PHE A 81 1.29 6.09 -6.57
C PHE A 81 2.61 5.75 -5.87
N MET A 82 2.91 4.46 -5.71
CA MET A 82 4.16 3.98 -5.11
C MET A 82 5.40 4.48 -5.86
N VAL A 83 5.35 4.46 -7.19
CA VAL A 83 6.37 5.08 -8.04
C VAL A 83 6.42 6.58 -7.81
N ALA A 84 5.31 7.32 -7.93
CA ALA A 84 5.31 8.77 -7.76
C ALA A 84 5.88 9.23 -6.40
N LYS A 85 5.63 8.46 -5.34
CA LYS A 85 6.11 8.74 -3.97
C LYS A 85 7.49 8.18 -3.65
N ARG A 86 8.12 7.48 -4.60
CA ARG A 86 9.46 6.87 -4.50
C ARG A 86 9.55 5.70 -3.52
N TYR A 87 8.42 5.07 -3.20
CA TYR A 87 8.37 3.88 -2.35
C TYR A 87 8.54 2.57 -3.13
N SER A 88 8.25 2.58 -4.44
CA SER A 88 8.42 1.42 -5.33
C SER A 88 9.90 1.05 -5.50
N GLU A 89 10.22 -0.24 -5.54
CA GLU A 89 11.60 -0.69 -5.75
C GLU A 89 12.11 -0.35 -7.15
N LEU A 90 11.23 0.00 -8.10
CA LEU A 90 11.62 0.56 -9.39
C LEU A 90 12.38 1.89 -9.29
N TRP A 91 12.42 2.54 -8.11
CA TRP A 91 13.31 3.68 -7.84
C TRP A 91 14.68 3.29 -7.33
N LYS A 92 14.83 2.09 -6.78
CA LYS A 92 16.12 1.53 -6.37
C LYS A 92 16.89 1.30 -7.67
N ASP A 93 17.95 2.07 -7.88
CA ASP A 93 18.81 2.03 -9.07
C ASP A 93 18.20 2.57 -10.38
N ASN A 94 17.17 3.41 -10.29
CA ASN A 94 16.61 4.05 -11.47
C ASN A 94 17.58 5.07 -12.08
N ILE A 95 18.21 4.74 -13.21
CA ILE A 95 19.15 5.62 -13.92
C ILE A 95 18.49 6.86 -14.54
N PHE A 96 17.16 6.89 -14.63
CA PHE A 96 16.38 8.05 -15.11
C PHE A 96 15.93 8.96 -13.96
N ALA A 97 16.15 8.55 -12.71
CA ALA A 97 15.82 9.29 -11.49
C ALA A 97 16.85 10.37 -11.11
N VAL A 98 17.66 10.84 -12.07
CA VAL A 98 18.69 11.86 -11.85
C VAL A 98 18.00 13.20 -11.67
N PHE A 99 18.10 13.76 -10.46
CA PHE A 99 17.77 15.15 -10.14
C PHE A 99 19.04 15.85 -9.66
#